data_AF-A0A2B8B9W4-F1
#
_entry.id   AF-A0A2B8B9W4-F1
#
_cell.length_a   1.000
_cell.length_b   1.000
_cell.length_c   1.000
_cell.angle_alpha   90.00
_cell.angle_beta   90.00
_cell.angle_gamma   90.00
#
_symmetry.space_group_name_H-M   'P 1'
#
loop_
_entity.id
_entity.type
_entity.pdbx_description
1 polymer ?
#
loop_
_entity_poly.entity_id
_entity_poly.type
_entity_poly.pdbx_seq_one_letter_code
_entity_poly.pdbx_strand_id
1 'polypeptide(L)'
;MPPSMPPSSLSPSPEGAESAIGIAQQAAVLGATLDDARAQAEAGVLIDLAGLEDRVAHLCLAAEALPRGEARMLLGPLGDLVAALGPLAAALTDQQKGREEAVAAALAGRDDPHTARQRAAAAYGRSAGPAGPGLADAGLAEAGLPDDSP
;
A
#
# COMPACT_ATOMS: atom_id res chain seq x y z
N MET A 1 64.35 -11.25 -41.16
CA MET A 1 63.54 -10.48 -40.18
C MET A 1 62.07 -10.74 -40.49
N PRO A 2 61.36 -11.60 -39.74
CA PRO A 2 59.90 -11.70 -39.85
C PRO A 2 59.23 -10.64 -38.95
N PRO A 3 58.14 -9.99 -39.39
CA PRO A 3 57.36 -9.08 -38.56
C PRO A 3 56.45 -9.84 -37.58
N SER A 4 56.40 -9.32 -36.35
CA SER A 4 55.57 -9.75 -35.23
C SER A 4 54.08 -9.90 -35.58
N MET A 5 53.47 -10.98 -35.10
CA MET A 5 52.01 -11.12 -35.05
C MET A 5 51.42 -10.18 -33.98
N PRO A 6 50.19 -9.67 -34.19
CA PRO A 6 49.48 -8.88 -33.17
C PRO A 6 49.00 -9.75 -32.00
N PRO A 7 48.76 -9.18 -30.81
CA PRO A 7 48.24 -9.91 -29.67
C PRO A 7 46.81 -10.38 -29.93
N SER A 8 46.56 -11.63 -29.55
CA SER A 8 45.25 -12.28 -29.54
C SER A 8 44.18 -11.40 -28.91
N SER A 9 43.11 -11.16 -29.64
CA SER A 9 41.84 -10.70 -29.10
C SER A 9 41.42 -11.66 -27.99
N LEU A 10 41.47 -11.25 -26.72
CA LEU A 10 40.78 -11.96 -25.66
C LEU A 10 39.29 -11.91 -26.00
N SER A 11 38.74 -13.04 -26.45
CA SER A 11 37.30 -13.22 -26.53
C SER A 11 36.68 -12.99 -25.15
N PRO A 12 35.54 -12.28 -25.04
CA PRO A 12 34.81 -12.20 -23.78
C PRO A 12 34.43 -13.61 -23.34
N SER A 13 34.64 -13.94 -22.06
CA SER A 13 34.22 -15.23 -21.52
C SER A 13 32.70 -15.31 -21.52
N PRO A 14 32.11 -16.46 -21.92
CA PRO A 14 30.66 -16.60 -22.01
C PRO A 14 29.93 -16.46 -20.66
N GLU A 15 30.57 -16.87 -19.55
CA GLU A 15 29.99 -16.83 -18.19
C GLU A 15 29.61 -15.41 -17.72
N GLY A 16 30.41 -14.41 -18.10
CA GLY A 16 30.14 -13.03 -17.75
C GLY A 16 28.98 -12.41 -18.54
N ALA A 17 28.90 -12.75 -19.83
CA ALA A 17 27.77 -12.36 -20.67
C ALA A 17 26.44 -12.98 -20.20
N GLU A 18 26.44 -14.25 -19.80
CA GLU A 18 25.28 -14.92 -19.20
C GLU A 18 24.84 -14.27 -17.88
N SER A 19 25.81 -13.90 -17.04
CA SER A 19 25.56 -13.17 -15.78
C SER A 19 24.95 -11.79 -16.04
N ALA A 20 25.46 -11.05 -17.02
CA ALA A 20 24.92 -9.75 -17.41
C ALA A 20 23.50 -9.86 -17.98
N ILE A 21 23.19 -10.91 -18.76
CA ILE A 21 21.83 -11.17 -19.25
C ILE A 21 20.87 -11.44 -18.08
N GLY A 22 21.28 -12.24 -17.10
CA GLY A 22 20.49 -12.50 -15.90
C GLY A 22 20.18 -11.22 -15.10
N ILE A 23 21.19 -10.37 -14.90
CA ILE A 23 21.03 -9.07 -14.22
C ILE A 23 20.10 -8.14 -15.01
N ALA A 24 20.24 -8.08 -16.34
CA ALA A 24 19.35 -7.29 -17.19
C ALA A 24 17.90 -7.77 -17.11
N GLN A 25 17.67 -9.08 -17.08
CA GLN A 25 16.34 -9.66 -16.93
C GLN A 25 15.74 -9.35 -15.54
N GLN A 26 16.55 -9.43 -14.48
CA GLN A 26 16.12 -9.05 -13.14
C GLN A 26 15.77 -7.56 -13.06
N ALA A 27 16.55 -6.69 -13.71
CA ALA A 27 16.25 -5.26 -13.82
C ALA A 27 14.92 -5.00 -14.54
N ALA A 28 14.67 -5.73 -15.64
CA ALA A 28 13.42 -5.61 -16.40
C ALA A 28 12.19 -6.07 -15.60
N VAL A 29 12.29 -7.18 -14.86
CA VAL A 29 11.23 -7.66 -13.97
C VAL A 29 10.95 -6.64 -12.86
N LEU A 30 12.00 -6.05 -12.31
CA LEU A 30 11.84 -5.00 -11.30
C LEU A 30 11.16 -3.76 -11.88
N GLY A 31 11.55 -3.33 -13.08
CA GLY A 31 10.90 -2.24 -13.81
C GLY A 31 9.40 -2.47 -14.02
N ALA A 32 9.02 -3.67 -14.48
CA ALA A 32 7.61 -4.03 -14.62
C ALA A 32 6.84 -4.00 -13.29
N THR A 33 7.49 -4.38 -12.18
CA THR A 33 6.90 -4.31 -10.83
C THR A 33 6.69 -2.86 -10.41
N LEU A 34 7.61 -1.94 -10.75
CA LEU A 34 7.45 -0.51 -10.47
C LEU A 34 6.35 0.13 -11.33
N ASP A 35 6.22 -0.30 -12.58
CA ASP A 35 5.12 0.15 -13.46
C ASP A 35 3.75 -0.30 -12.95
N ASP A 36 3.62 -1.54 -12.47
CA ASP A 36 2.40 -2.05 -11.85
C ASP A 36 2.10 -1.31 -10.53
N ALA A 37 3.12 -1.12 -9.69
CA ALA A 37 2.99 -0.29 -8.48
C ALA A 37 2.52 1.12 -8.83
N ARG A 38 3.06 1.75 -9.89
CA ARG A 38 2.59 3.07 -10.32
C ARG A 38 1.10 3.03 -10.70
N ALA A 39 0.69 2.07 -11.52
CA ALA A 39 -0.71 1.94 -11.94
C ALA A 39 -1.66 1.75 -10.74
N GLN A 40 -1.23 0.98 -9.73
CA GLN A 40 -1.96 0.81 -8.48
C GLN A 40 -2.05 2.13 -7.68
N ALA A 41 -0.98 2.93 -7.65
CA ALA A 41 -0.94 4.20 -6.92
C ALA A 41 -1.88 5.22 -7.57
N GLU A 42 -1.87 5.28 -8.91
CA GLU A 42 -2.78 6.11 -9.70
C GLU A 42 -4.25 5.69 -9.52
N ALA A 43 -4.50 4.39 -9.31
CA ALA A 43 -5.82 3.87 -8.95
C ALA A 43 -6.20 4.09 -7.47
N GLY A 44 -5.31 4.70 -6.68
CA GLY A 44 -5.52 4.97 -5.25
C GLY A 44 -5.37 3.74 -4.34
N VAL A 45 -4.85 2.62 -4.85
CA VAL A 45 -4.58 1.41 -4.08
C VAL A 45 -3.33 1.61 -3.23
N LEU A 46 -3.36 1.14 -1.97
CA LEU A 46 -2.19 1.15 -1.10
C LEU A 46 -1.23 0.04 -1.52
N ILE A 47 0.02 0.40 -1.80
CA ILE A 47 1.06 -0.52 -2.26
C ILE A 47 2.06 -0.75 -1.15
N ASP A 48 2.48 -2.01 -0.99
CA ASP A 48 3.62 -2.36 -0.16
C ASP A 48 4.89 -2.45 -1.02
N LEU A 49 5.84 -1.55 -0.77
CA LEU A 49 7.16 -1.52 -1.43
C LEU A 49 8.27 -2.12 -0.54
N ALA A 50 7.91 -2.86 0.51
CA ALA A 50 8.86 -3.49 1.40
C ALA A 50 9.87 -4.39 0.64
N GLY A 51 11.15 -4.28 1.02
CA GLY A 51 12.24 -5.04 0.41
C GLY A 51 12.57 -4.64 -1.03
N LEU A 52 12.03 -3.53 -1.55
CA LEU A 52 12.48 -2.98 -2.84
C LEU A 52 13.94 -2.51 -2.75
N GLU A 53 14.30 -1.84 -1.65
CA GLU A 53 15.68 -1.39 -1.39
C GLU A 53 16.68 -2.55 -1.45
N ASP A 54 16.42 -3.64 -0.73
CA ASP A 54 17.31 -4.81 -0.71
C ASP A 54 17.48 -5.44 -2.10
N ARG A 55 16.38 -5.50 -2.87
CA ARG A 55 16.39 -6.02 -4.24
C ARG A 55 17.20 -5.13 -5.19
N VAL A 56 17.06 -3.80 -5.08
CA VAL A 56 17.87 -2.84 -5.84
C VAL A 56 19.33 -2.92 -5.42
N ALA A 57 19.62 -2.98 -4.12
CA ALA A 57 20.98 -3.09 -3.59
C ALA A 57 21.68 -4.35 -4.10
N HIS A 58 20.99 -5.49 -4.06
CA HIS A 58 21.52 -6.75 -4.61
C HIS A 58 21.78 -6.64 -6.12
N LEU A 59 20.90 -6.00 -6.88
CA LEU A 59 21.07 -5.78 -8.31
C LEU A 59 22.28 -4.89 -8.60
N CYS A 60 22.46 -3.80 -7.84
CA CYS A 60 23.61 -2.91 -7.98
C CYS A 60 24.92 -3.63 -7.66
N LEU A 61 24.98 -4.40 -6.56
CA LEU A 61 26.16 -5.18 -6.20
C LEU A 61 26.51 -6.22 -7.27
N ALA A 62 25.50 -6.90 -7.83
CA ALA A 62 25.71 -7.85 -8.93
C ALA A 62 26.24 -7.16 -10.19
N ALA A 63 25.74 -5.97 -10.51
CA ALA A 63 26.22 -5.18 -11.65
C ALA A 63 27.66 -4.65 -11.46
N GLU A 64 28.01 -4.24 -10.24
CA GLU A 64 29.37 -3.78 -9.90
C GLU A 64 30.42 -4.88 -9.95
N ALA A 65 30.02 -6.12 -9.69
CA ALA A 65 30.90 -7.29 -9.78
C ALA A 65 31.28 -7.66 -11.22
N LEU A 66 30.59 -7.11 -12.24
CA LEU A 66 30.85 -7.45 -13.64
C LEU A 66 32.08 -6.73 -14.21
N PRO A 67 32.81 -7.38 -15.13
CA PRO A 67 33.77 -6.71 -15.99
C PRO A 67 33.14 -5.53 -16.75
N ARG A 68 33.94 -4.47 -16.93
CA ARG A 68 33.51 -3.20 -17.57
C ARG A 68 32.88 -3.38 -18.95
N GLY A 69 33.29 -4.40 -19.71
CA GLY A 69 32.74 -4.71 -21.04
C GLY A 69 31.29 -5.22 -20.98
N GLU A 70 30.98 -6.01 -19.97
CA GLU A 70 29.67 -6.63 -19.76
C GLU A 70 28.71 -5.68 -19.05
N ALA A 71 29.21 -4.91 -18.07
CA ALA A 71 28.44 -3.87 -17.39
C ALA A 71 27.86 -2.82 -18.35
N ARG A 72 28.50 -2.58 -19.50
CA ARG A 72 27.97 -1.67 -20.54
C ARG A 72 26.62 -2.13 -21.10
N MET A 73 26.37 -3.44 -21.14
CA MET A 73 25.10 -3.99 -21.61
C MET A 73 23.95 -3.66 -20.64
N LEU A 74 24.27 -3.41 -19.36
CA LEU A 74 23.29 -3.07 -18.32
C LEU A 74 22.85 -1.61 -18.35
N LEU A 75 23.54 -0.73 -19.10
CA LEU A 75 23.25 0.71 -19.10
C LEU A 75 21.83 1.03 -19.58
N GLY A 76 21.31 0.27 -20.55
CA GLY A 76 19.91 0.40 -20.99
C GLY A 76 18.92 -0.02 -19.90
N PRO A 77 18.91 -1.30 -19.50
CA PRO A 77 17.97 -1.80 -18.49
C PRO A 77 18.01 -1.06 -17.14
N LEU A 78 19.19 -0.67 -16.67
CA LEU A 78 19.32 0.12 -15.43
C LEU A 78 18.86 1.57 -15.64
N GLY A 79 19.09 2.15 -16.82
CA GLY A 79 18.57 3.46 -17.18
C GLY A 79 17.04 3.48 -17.21
N ASP A 80 16.42 2.46 -17.79
CA ASP A 80 14.96 2.30 -17.84
C ASP A 80 14.38 2.13 -16.43
N LEU A 81 15.04 1.35 -15.56
CA LEU A 81 14.66 1.20 -14.16
C LEU A 81 14.68 2.54 -13.42
N VAL A 82 15.73 3.34 -13.60
CA VAL A 82 15.83 4.67 -12.99
C VAL A 82 14.75 5.61 -13.54
N ALA A 83 14.48 5.55 -14.85
CA ALA A 83 13.44 6.35 -15.48
C ALA A 83 12.03 6.02 -14.94
N ALA A 84 11.77 4.77 -14.54
CA ALA A 84 10.50 4.36 -13.96
C ALA A 84 10.27 4.86 -12.52
N LEU A 85 11.34 5.12 -11.76
CA LEU A 85 11.23 5.58 -10.36
C LEU A 85 10.62 6.99 -10.24
N GLY A 86 10.93 7.89 -11.18
CA GLY A 86 10.41 9.27 -11.16
C GLY A 86 8.87 9.33 -11.23
N PRO A 87 8.23 8.72 -12.25
CA PRO A 87 6.78 8.62 -12.35
C PRO A 87 6.13 7.93 -11.14
N LEU A 88 6.73 6.87 -10.60
CA LEU A 88 6.22 6.22 -9.39
C LEU A 88 6.21 7.18 -8.18
N ALA A 89 7.31 7.92 -7.96
CA ALA A 89 7.40 8.89 -6.88
C ALA A 89 6.36 10.02 -7.03
N ALA A 90 6.10 10.48 -8.26
CA ALA A 90 5.06 11.45 -8.54
C ALA A 90 3.67 10.90 -8.21
N ALA A 91 3.34 9.68 -8.66
CA ALA A 91 2.05 9.04 -8.39
C ALA A 91 1.79 8.86 -6.88
N LEU A 92 2.80 8.43 -6.12
CA LEU A 92 2.69 8.30 -4.66
C LEU A 92 2.49 9.66 -3.96
N THR A 93 3.16 10.71 -4.46
CA THR A 93 3.00 12.07 -3.93
C THR A 93 1.58 12.59 -4.18
N ASP A 94 1.05 12.39 -5.39
CA ASP A 94 -0.30 12.77 -5.76
C ASP A 94 -1.35 11.99 -4.96
N GLN A 95 -1.14 10.69 -4.75
CA GLN A 95 -1.99 9.85 -3.91
C GLN A 95 -2.02 10.36 -2.46
N GLN A 96 -0.85 10.70 -1.90
CA GLN A 96 -0.75 11.25 -0.55
C GLN A 96 -1.49 12.58 -0.43
N LYS A 97 -1.30 13.49 -1.39
CA LYS A 97 -2.00 14.78 -1.44
C LYS A 97 -3.53 14.60 -1.55
N GLY A 98 -3.99 13.72 -2.44
CA GLY A 98 -5.41 13.42 -2.58
C GLY A 98 -6.01 12.84 -1.29
N ARG A 99 -5.26 12.01 -0.56
CA ARG A 99 -5.67 11.49 0.75
C ARG A 99 -5.77 12.60 1.79
N GLU A 100 -4.80 13.50 1.85
CA GLU A 100 -4.82 14.64 2.78
C GLU A 100 -6.01 15.56 2.50
N GLU A 101 -6.28 15.85 1.23
CA GLU A 101 -7.45 16.63 0.80
C GLU A 101 -8.77 15.93 1.16
N ALA A 102 -8.88 14.61 0.94
CA ALA A 102 -10.06 13.84 1.31
C ALA A 102 -10.30 13.83 2.83
N VAL A 103 -9.23 13.70 3.62
CA VAL A 103 -9.30 13.78 5.09
C VAL A 103 -9.70 15.20 5.52
N ALA A 104 -9.11 16.24 4.92
CA ALA A 104 -9.46 17.63 5.21
C ALA A 104 -10.93 17.92 4.87
N ALA A 105 -11.43 17.44 3.73
CA ALA A 105 -12.83 17.58 3.33
C ALA A 105 -13.77 16.83 4.29
N ALA A 106 -13.41 15.61 4.72
CA ALA A 106 -14.19 14.86 5.71
C ALA A 106 -14.22 15.55 7.08
N LEU A 107 -13.10 16.18 7.49
CA LEU A 107 -13.02 16.96 8.71
C LEU A 107 -13.80 18.28 8.61
N ALA A 108 -13.80 18.94 7.46
CA ALA A 108 -14.60 20.15 7.20
C ALA A 108 -16.10 19.84 7.14
N GLY A 109 -16.48 18.68 6.58
CA GLY A 109 -17.85 18.14 6.58
C GLY A 109 -18.29 17.58 7.95
N ARG A 110 -17.45 17.59 8.98
CA ARG A 110 -17.82 17.21 10.35
C ARG A 110 -18.88 18.13 10.96
N ASP A 111 -19.04 19.34 10.40
CA ASP A 111 -20.09 20.29 10.76
C ASP A 111 -21.31 20.20 9.83
N ASP A 112 -21.38 19.18 8.96
CA ASP A 112 -22.55 18.89 8.15
C ASP A 112 -23.74 18.49 9.05
N PRO A 113 -24.95 19.05 8.82
CA PRO A 113 -26.12 18.78 9.65
C PRO A 113 -26.45 17.30 9.79
N HIS A 114 -26.08 16.45 8.82
CA HIS A 114 -26.28 14.99 8.91
C HIS A 114 -25.36 14.33 9.95
N THR A 115 -24.10 14.73 10.05
CA THR A 115 -23.16 14.21 11.06
C THR A 115 -23.44 14.82 12.44
N ALA A 116 -23.91 16.07 12.51
CA ALA A 116 -24.43 16.67 13.74
C ALA A 116 -25.67 15.93 14.27
N ARG A 117 -26.61 15.57 13.39
CA ARG A 117 -27.80 14.76 13.73
C ARG A 117 -27.42 13.35 14.18
N GLN A 118 -26.42 12.72 13.56
CA GLN A 118 -25.90 11.41 13.96
C GLN A 118 -25.18 11.46 15.31
N ARG A 119 -24.40 12.52 15.59
CA ARG A 119 -23.79 12.78 16.90
C ARG A 119 -24.85 13.03 17.99
N ALA A 120 -25.87 13.83 17.70
CA ALA A 120 -26.99 14.06 18.60
C ALA A 120 -27.77 12.76 18.85
N ALA A 121 -28.01 11.95 17.82
CA ALA A 121 -28.62 10.64 17.96
C ALA A 121 -27.73 9.65 18.75
N ALA A 122 -26.41 9.73 18.70
CA ALA A 122 -25.55 8.93 19.56
C ALA A 122 -25.51 9.42 21.02
N ALA A 123 -25.61 10.73 21.24
CA ALA A 123 -25.60 11.34 22.57
C ALA A 123 -26.95 11.21 23.30
N TYR A 124 -28.06 11.29 22.56
CA TYR A 124 -29.43 11.27 23.11
C TYR A 124 -30.22 10.02 22.72
N GLY A 125 -29.81 9.29 21.69
CA GLY A 125 -30.43 8.05 21.25
C GLY A 125 -29.91 6.87 22.06
N ARG A 126 -30.56 6.66 23.21
CA ARG A 126 -30.64 5.38 23.93
C ARG A 126 -29.35 4.96 24.65
N SER A 127 -29.05 5.63 25.76
CA SER A 127 -28.78 4.89 26.99
C SER A 127 -30.08 4.18 27.40
N ALA A 128 -30.27 2.95 26.91
CA ALA A 128 -31.03 1.97 27.67
C ALA A 128 -30.23 1.70 28.95
N GLY A 129 -30.47 2.52 29.98
CA GLY A 129 -30.03 2.25 31.35
C GLY A 129 -30.80 1.06 31.92
N PRO A 130 -30.20 0.33 32.88
CA PRO A 130 -30.51 -1.07 33.16
C PRO A 130 -31.92 -1.25 33.73
N ALA A 131 -32.48 -2.44 33.49
CA ALA A 131 -33.74 -2.92 34.04
C ALA A 131 -33.98 -2.40 35.47
N GLY A 132 -35.03 -1.57 35.63
CA GLY A 132 -35.61 -1.32 36.94
C GLY A 132 -36.10 -2.65 37.52
N PRO A 133 -35.87 -2.94 38.83
CA PRO A 133 -36.40 -4.14 39.45
C PRO A 133 -37.92 -4.11 39.33
N GLY A 134 -38.47 -5.21 38.82
CA GLY A 134 -39.89 -5.38 38.58
C GLY A 134 -40.74 -5.08 39.81
N LEU A 135 -41.68 -4.17 39.64
CA LEU A 135 -42.96 -4.19 40.35
C LEU A 135 -43.91 -5.07 39.53
N ALA A 136 -43.62 -6.37 39.56
CA ALA A 136 -44.64 -7.38 39.39
C ALA A 136 -45.05 -7.77 40.81
N ASP A 137 -46.10 -7.15 41.32
CA ASP A 137 -46.95 -7.83 42.30
C ASP A 137 -48.37 -7.87 41.74
N ALA A 138 -48.80 -9.10 41.56
CA ALA A 138 -50.11 -9.49 41.08
C ALA A 138 -51.09 -9.46 42.24
N GLY A 139 -52.33 -9.04 42.01
CA GLY A 139 -53.32 -9.00 43.09
C GLY A 139 -54.75 -8.67 42.69
N LEU A 140 -55.26 -9.28 41.63
CA LEU A 140 -56.71 -9.46 41.45
C LEU A 140 -57.20 -10.54 42.43
N ALA A 141 -58.00 -10.16 43.43
CA ALA A 141 -58.98 -10.98 44.15
C ALA A 141 -59.96 -10.00 44.83
N GLU A 142 -61.14 -9.73 44.28
CA GLU A 142 -62.39 -10.52 44.37
C GLU A 142 -62.97 -10.66 45.80
N ALA A 143 -64.22 -10.21 45.92
CA ALA A 143 -65.28 -10.56 46.88
C ALA A 143 -65.25 -10.00 48.32
N GLY A 144 -66.31 -9.26 48.66
CA GLY A 144 -66.67 -8.94 50.05
C GLY A 144 -67.71 -7.83 50.20
N LEU A 145 -68.96 -8.11 49.82
CA LEU A 145 -70.15 -7.31 50.19
C LEU A 145 -70.23 -7.15 51.73
N PRO A 146 -70.55 -5.96 52.26
CA PRO A 146 -71.20 -5.83 53.55
C PRO A 146 -72.70 -5.57 53.32
N ASP A 147 -73.56 -6.49 53.74
CA ASP A 147 -74.91 -6.09 54.15
C ASP A 147 -75.36 -6.90 55.36
N ASP A 148 -76.03 -6.16 56.21
CA ASP A 148 -76.26 -6.34 57.63
C ASP A 148 -77.61 -7.02 57.91
N SER A 149 -77.82 -7.41 59.17
CA SER A 149 -79.11 -7.57 59.87
C SER A 149 -79.67 -8.98 60.16
N PRO A 150 -80.41 -9.10 61.30
CA PRO A 150 -80.25 -10.15 62.33
C PRO A 150 -81.08 -11.42 62.19
#